data_AF-A0A8T5JYA9-F1
#
_entry.id   AF-A0A8T5JYA9-F1
#
_cell.length_a   1.000
_cell.length_b   1.000
_cell.length_c   1.000
_cell.angle_alpha   90.00
_cell.angle_beta   90.00
_cell.angle_gamma   90.00
#
_symmetry.space_group_name_H-M   'P 1'
#
loop_
_entity.id
_entity.type
_entity.pdbx_description
1 polymer ?
#
loop_
_entity_poly.entity_id
_entity_poly.type
_entity_poly.pdbx_seq_one_letter_code
_entity_poly.pdbx_strand_id
1 'polypeptide(L)'
;ETDWFGEQADLCGGAASMVTNAFETLVEGGYQPEIAYFEVLHELKLIVDMIQRYGINGMWRRVSETARYGGLTRGPMVMDAASKNNMKKVLTMIQDGTFNKEWISEYQTKGSEAFDQYMKKYDEHQIEKVGKQMRKMMWPDSTE
;
A
#
# COMPACT_ATOMS: atom_id res chain seq x y z
N GLU A 1 8.87 2.98 -18.62
CA GLU A 1 8.38 1.61 -18.32
C GLU A 1 8.62 1.21 -16.87
N THR A 2 9.86 1.16 -16.38
CA THR A 2 10.17 0.71 -15.01
C THR A 2 9.59 1.61 -13.91
N ASP A 3 9.59 2.93 -14.14
CA ASP A 3 9.02 3.93 -13.23
C ASP A 3 7.49 3.73 -13.09
N TRP A 4 6.77 3.76 -14.21
CA TRP A 4 5.34 3.43 -14.29
C TRP A 4 4.99 2.07 -13.69
N PHE A 5 5.85 1.07 -13.87
CA PHE A 5 5.64 -0.23 -13.25
C PHE A 5 5.78 -0.14 -11.72
N GLY A 6 6.81 0.54 -11.22
CA GLY A 6 7.07 0.70 -9.80
C GLY A 6 5.93 1.41 -9.07
N GLU A 7 5.46 2.55 -9.59
CA GLU A 7 4.35 3.31 -8.98
C GLU A 7 3.03 2.53 -8.99
N GLN A 8 2.73 1.77 -10.05
CA GLN A 8 1.48 1.03 -10.17
C GLN A 8 1.47 -0.27 -9.35
N ALA A 9 2.56 -1.04 -9.37
CA ALA A 9 2.59 -2.39 -8.82
C ALA A 9 3.07 -2.46 -7.36
N ASP A 10 3.91 -1.52 -6.92
CA ASP A 10 4.60 -1.60 -5.62
C ASP A 10 4.45 -0.30 -4.80
N LEU A 11 5.03 0.82 -5.27
CA LEU A 11 5.24 2.01 -4.46
C LEU A 11 3.95 2.74 -4.07
N CYS A 12 3.08 3.02 -5.04
CA CYS A 12 1.85 3.78 -4.80
C CYS A 12 0.66 2.82 -4.76
N GLY A 13 0.36 2.17 -5.89
CA GLY A 13 -0.80 1.28 -6.03
C GLY A 13 -0.70 0.05 -5.11
N GLY A 14 0.44 -0.63 -5.12
CA GLY A 14 0.68 -1.81 -4.30
C GLY A 14 0.63 -1.52 -2.80
N ALA A 15 1.39 -0.53 -2.33
CA ALA A 15 1.46 -0.14 -0.93
C ALA A 15 0.10 0.33 -0.40
N ALA A 16 -0.57 1.26 -1.10
CA ALA A 16 -1.88 1.77 -0.66
C ALA A 16 -2.93 0.66 -0.60
N SER A 17 -2.96 -0.23 -1.60
CA SER A 17 -3.91 -1.35 -1.63
C SER A 17 -3.64 -2.37 -0.52
N MET A 18 -2.38 -2.71 -0.26
CA MET A 18 -2.02 -3.66 0.80
C MET A 18 -2.41 -3.13 2.17
N VAL A 19 -2.08 -1.87 2.46
CA VAL A 19 -2.43 -1.21 3.73
C VAL A 19 -3.94 -1.13 3.90
N THR A 20 -4.67 -0.72 2.86
CA THR A 20 -6.13 -0.58 2.91
C THR A 20 -6.80 -1.92 3.17
N ASN A 21 -6.45 -2.96 2.41
CA ASN A 21 -7.04 -4.30 2.57
C ASN A 21 -6.70 -4.90 3.94
N ALA A 22 -5.47 -4.71 4.44
CA ALA A 22 -5.08 -5.19 5.76
C ALA A 22 -5.85 -4.47 6.88
N PHE A 23 -6.04 -3.17 6.75
CA PHE A 23 -6.86 -2.37 7.67
C PHE A 23 -8.31 -2.84 7.69
N GLU A 24 -8.94 -2.96 6.51
CA GLU A 24 -10.32 -3.45 6.36
C GLU A 24 -10.47 -4.84 6.98
N THR A 25 -9.54 -5.76 6.70
CA THR A 25 -9.54 -7.12 7.25
C THR A 25 -9.54 -7.13 8.78
N LEU A 26 -8.77 -6.26 9.43
CA LEU A 26 -8.76 -6.16 10.88
C LEU A 26 -10.05 -5.53 11.42
N VAL A 27 -10.53 -4.45 10.83
CA VAL A 27 -11.77 -3.80 11.28
C VAL A 27 -12.98 -4.74 11.12
N GLU A 28 -13.09 -5.43 9.99
CA GLU A 28 -14.12 -6.45 9.74
C GLU A 28 -13.99 -7.64 10.70
N GLY A 29 -12.78 -7.96 11.13
CA GLY A 29 -12.50 -8.92 12.20
C GLY A 29 -12.88 -8.45 13.61
N GLY A 30 -13.37 -7.22 13.77
CA GLY A 30 -13.84 -6.65 15.04
C GLY A 30 -12.76 -5.93 15.86
N TYR A 31 -11.58 -5.69 15.28
CA TYR A 31 -10.52 -4.92 15.94
C TYR A 31 -10.82 -3.42 15.89
N GLN A 32 -10.34 -2.69 16.91
CA GLN A 32 -10.50 -1.23 16.95
C GLN A 32 -9.75 -0.58 15.79
N PRO A 33 -10.35 0.37 15.06
CA PRO A 33 -9.71 1.02 13.91
C PRO A 33 -8.35 1.67 14.23
N GLU A 34 -8.19 2.26 15.41
CA GLU A 34 -6.94 2.88 15.85
C GLU A 34 -5.80 1.86 15.99
N ILE A 35 -6.13 0.66 16.49
CA ILE A 35 -5.18 -0.45 16.61
C ILE A 35 -4.87 -1.01 15.22
N ALA A 36 -5.89 -1.21 14.38
CA ALA A 36 -5.68 -1.66 13.01
C ALA A 36 -4.77 -0.71 12.22
N TYR A 37 -4.99 0.60 12.32
CA TYR A 37 -4.16 1.64 11.71
C TYR A 37 -2.69 1.54 12.17
N PHE A 38 -2.48 1.39 13.48
CA PHE A 38 -1.15 1.28 14.06
C PHE A 38 -0.39 0.07 13.50
N GLU A 39 -1.02 -1.10 13.54
CA GLU A 39 -0.41 -2.38 13.13
C GLU A 39 -0.07 -2.41 11.62
N VAL A 40 -0.96 -1.92 10.75
CA VAL A 40 -0.83 -2.17 9.30
C VAL A 40 -0.21 -1.02 8.51
N LEU A 41 -0.21 0.20 9.07
CA LEU A 41 0.39 1.37 8.41
C LEU A 41 1.53 1.97 9.23
N HIS A 42 1.32 2.23 10.52
CA HIS A 42 2.35 2.90 11.32
C HIS A 42 3.61 2.04 11.46
N GLU A 43 3.47 0.75 11.79
CA GLU A 43 4.61 -0.17 11.90
C GLU A 43 5.28 -0.48 10.56
N LEU A 44 4.56 -0.36 9.44
CA LEU A 44 5.11 -0.64 8.12
C LEU A 44 6.35 0.23 7.82
N LYS A 45 6.37 1.48 8.30
CA LYS A 45 7.52 2.40 8.22
C LYS A 45 8.79 1.75 8.77
N LEU A 46 8.71 1.09 9.93
CA LEU A 46 9.86 0.46 10.57
C LEU A 46 10.39 -0.72 9.74
N ILE A 47 9.49 -1.52 9.17
CA ILE A 47 9.87 -2.64 8.28
C ILE A 47 10.55 -2.12 7.03
N VAL A 48 9.99 -1.11 6.37
CA VAL A 48 10.57 -0.50 5.16
C VAL A 48 11.93 0.12 5.45
N ASP A 49 12.08 0.86 6.55
CA ASP A 49 13.36 1.45 6.95
C ASP A 49 14.43 0.36 7.20
N MET A 50 14.05 -0.77 7.82
CA MET A 50 14.96 -1.90 8.01
C MET A 50 15.35 -2.58 6.70
N ILE A 51 14.41 -2.76 5.76
CA ILE A 51 14.70 -3.34 4.45
C ILE A 51 15.63 -2.41 3.68
N GLN A 52 15.37 -1.10 3.67
CA GLN A 52 16.21 -0.14 2.97
C GLN A 52 17.64 -0.12 3.55
N ARG A 53 17.76 -0.13 4.88
CA ARG A 53 19.07 -0.02 5.55
C ARG A 53 19.87 -1.31 5.57
N TYR A 54 19.21 -2.46 5.70
CA TYR A 54 19.87 -3.75 5.96
C TYR A 54 19.53 -4.85 4.96
N GLY A 55 18.70 -4.58 3.96
CA GLY A 55 18.16 -5.57 3.03
C GLY A 55 17.09 -6.47 3.67
N ILE A 56 16.42 -7.27 2.83
CA ILE A 56 15.32 -8.18 3.24
C ILE A 56 15.78 -9.15 4.35
N ASN A 57 16.93 -9.80 4.16
CA ASN A 57 17.47 -10.73 5.18
C ASN A 57 17.88 -9.99 6.46
N GLY A 58 18.37 -8.75 6.33
CA GLY A 58 18.70 -7.91 7.47
C GLY A 58 17.48 -7.56 8.31
N MET A 59 16.33 -7.27 7.67
CA MET A 59 15.04 -7.11 8.36
C MET A 59 14.63 -8.41 9.06
N TRP A 60 14.66 -9.56 8.37
CA TRP A 60 14.24 -10.82 8.98
C TRP A 60 15.05 -11.15 10.24
N ARG A 61 16.34 -10.86 10.25
CA ARG A 61 17.22 -11.07 11.41
C ARG A 61 16.95 -10.13 12.59
N ARG A 62 16.17 -9.06 12.39
CA ARG A 62 15.90 -8.01 13.39
C ARG A 62 14.47 -8.00 13.94
N VAL A 63 13.54 -8.68 13.27
CA VAL A 63 12.20 -8.93 13.83
C VAL A 63 12.21 -10.14 14.77
N SER A 64 11.18 -10.23 15.63
CA SER A 64 11.01 -11.36 16.56
C SER A 64 10.88 -12.69 15.83
N GLU A 65 11.13 -13.80 16.53
CA GLU A 65 11.01 -15.15 15.94
C GLU A 65 9.59 -15.43 15.44
N THR A 66 8.57 -14.97 16.17
CA THR A 66 7.17 -15.08 15.76
C THR A 66 6.89 -14.30 14.48
N ALA A 67 7.34 -13.05 14.38
CA ALA A 67 7.16 -12.23 13.18
C ALA A 67 7.92 -12.81 11.98
N ARG A 68 9.13 -13.34 12.21
CA ARG A 68 9.91 -14.02 11.17
C ARG A 68 9.20 -15.26 10.65
N TYR A 69 8.77 -16.15 11.53
CA TYR A 69 8.07 -17.37 11.13
C TYR A 69 6.75 -17.05 10.44
N GLY A 70 5.95 -16.16 11.02
CA GLY A 70 4.69 -15.69 10.46
C GLY A 70 4.87 -15.09 9.07
N GLY A 71 5.76 -14.10 8.93
CA GLY A 71 6.02 -13.42 7.66
C GLY A 71 6.56 -14.34 6.57
N LEU A 72 7.51 -15.22 6.88
CA LEU A 72 8.10 -16.15 5.90
C LEU A 72 7.11 -17.21 5.39
N THR A 73 6.09 -17.54 6.17
CA THR A 73 5.13 -18.61 5.82
C THR A 73 3.79 -18.09 5.33
N ARG A 74 3.29 -16.97 5.89
CA ARG A 74 2.00 -16.36 5.50
C ARG A 74 2.18 -15.30 4.42
N GLY A 75 3.35 -14.66 4.33
CA GLY A 75 3.66 -13.70 3.26
C GLY A 75 3.37 -14.26 1.86
N PRO A 76 3.85 -15.48 1.51
CA PRO A 76 3.55 -16.11 0.22
C PRO A 76 2.08 -16.54 0.02
N MET A 77 1.27 -16.59 1.09
CA MET A 77 -0.18 -16.83 0.96
C MET A 77 -0.92 -15.58 0.50
N VAL A 78 -0.44 -14.39 0.90
CA VAL A 78 -1.01 -13.09 0.48
C VAL A 78 -0.38 -12.61 -0.83
N MET A 79 0.96 -12.69 -0.93
CA MET A 79 1.74 -12.34 -2.11
C MET A 79 2.13 -13.60 -2.87
N ASP A 80 1.13 -14.19 -3.52
CA ASP A 80 1.23 -15.49 -4.16
C ASP A 80 1.55 -15.41 -5.67
N ALA A 81 1.37 -16.53 -6.37
CA ALA A 81 1.55 -16.59 -7.82
C ALA A 81 0.54 -15.74 -8.59
N ALA A 82 -0.69 -15.58 -8.09
CA ALA A 82 -1.71 -14.74 -8.71
C ALA A 82 -1.31 -13.26 -8.64
N SER A 83 -0.83 -12.79 -7.49
CA SER A 83 -0.28 -11.44 -7.32
C SER A 83 0.86 -11.17 -8.30
N LYS A 84 1.82 -12.11 -8.42
CA LYS A 84 2.92 -11.98 -9.40
C LYS A 84 2.42 -12.00 -10.85
N ASN A 85 1.39 -12.76 -11.17
CA ASN A 85 0.80 -12.77 -12.52
C ASN A 85 0.10 -11.45 -12.84
N ASN A 86 -0.54 -10.80 -11.86
CA ASN A 86 -1.11 -9.47 -12.06
C ASN A 86 -0.04 -8.41 -12.27
N MET A 87 1.07 -8.47 -11.54
CA MET A 87 2.24 -7.60 -11.79
C MET A 87 2.76 -7.77 -13.24
N LYS A 88 2.85 -9.00 -13.75
CA LYS A 88 3.24 -9.22 -15.15
C LYS A 88 2.27 -8.59 -16.14
N LYS A 89 0.95 -8.67 -15.89
CA LYS A 89 -0.06 -8.03 -16.74
C LYS A 89 0.09 -6.51 -16.75
N VAL A 90 0.30 -5.90 -15.58
CA VAL A 90 0.57 -4.45 -15.46
C VAL A 90 1.81 -4.08 -16.29
N LEU A 91 2.90 -4.84 -16.17
CA LEU A 91 4.09 -4.62 -16.98
C LEU A 91 3.80 -4.75 -18.48
N THR A 92 3.03 -5.75 -18.91
CA THR A 92 2.64 -5.92 -20.32
C THR A 92 1.84 -4.72 -20.83
N MET A 93 0.85 -4.23 -20.08
CA MET A 93 0.04 -3.07 -20.46
C MET A 93 0.85 -1.78 -20.55
N ILE A 94 1.94 -1.67 -19.78
CA ILE A 94 2.90 -0.58 -19.88
C ILE A 94 3.73 -0.71 -21.15
N GLN A 95 4.29 -1.90 -21.40
CA GLN A 95 5.20 -2.17 -22.52
C GLN A 95 4.51 -2.12 -23.89
N ASP A 96 3.26 -2.57 -23.97
CA ASP A 96 2.48 -2.54 -25.22
C ASP A 96 1.77 -1.19 -25.48
N GLY A 97 1.89 -0.25 -24.54
CA GLY A 97 1.35 1.10 -24.62
C GLY A 97 -0.16 1.21 -24.34
N THR A 98 -0.81 0.13 -23.90
CA THR A 98 -2.23 0.13 -23.47
C THR A 98 -2.46 1.16 -22.38
N PHE A 99 -1.64 1.15 -21.32
CA PHE A 99 -1.77 2.09 -20.20
C PHE A 99 -1.64 3.54 -20.65
N ASN A 100 -0.67 3.86 -21.51
CA ASN A 100 -0.46 5.22 -22.00
C ASN A 100 -1.67 5.76 -22.78
N LYS A 101 -2.27 4.91 -23.64
CA LYS A 101 -3.47 5.28 -24.41
C LYS A 101 -4.67 5.51 -23.49
N GLU A 102 -4.88 4.62 -22.51
CA GLU A 102 -5.92 4.76 -21.50
C GLU A 102 -5.76 6.06 -20.72
N TRP A 103 -4.57 6.32 -20.19
CA TRP A 103 -4.28 7.50 -19.39
C TRP A 103 -4.51 8.81 -20.18
N ILE A 104 -3.97 8.91 -21.39
CA ILE A 104 -4.17 10.09 -22.25
C ILE A 104 -5.65 10.30 -22.56
N SER A 105 -6.39 9.23 -22.89
CA SER A 105 -7.81 9.31 -23.20
C SER A 105 -8.63 9.80 -22.01
N GLU A 106 -8.35 9.29 -20.81
CA GLU A 106 -9.02 9.69 -19.58
C GLU A 106 -8.76 11.16 -19.27
N TYR A 107 -7.49 11.59 -19.33
CA TYR A 107 -7.12 12.98 -19.07
C TYR A 107 -7.64 13.96 -20.12
N GLN A 108 -7.71 13.57 -21.39
CA GLN A 108 -8.31 14.40 -22.44
C GLN A 108 -9.82 14.59 -22.24
N THR A 109 -10.49 13.60 -21.66
CA THR A 109 -11.94 13.62 -21.44
C THR A 109 -12.32 14.39 -20.17
N LYS A 110 -11.57 14.19 -19.09
CA LYS A 110 -11.92 14.69 -17.73
C LYS A 110 -10.97 15.76 -17.20
N GLY A 111 -9.82 15.97 -17.83
CA GLY A 111 -8.81 16.92 -17.35
C GLY A 111 -8.38 16.62 -15.92
N SER A 112 -8.33 17.67 -15.08
CA SER A 112 -7.99 17.55 -13.67
C SER A 112 -8.95 16.66 -12.86
N GLU A 113 -10.19 16.48 -13.32
CA GLU A 113 -11.23 15.70 -12.62
C GLU A 113 -11.08 14.18 -12.83
N ALA A 114 -10.12 13.74 -13.65
CA ALA A 114 -9.85 12.32 -13.92
C ALA A 114 -9.62 11.49 -12.64
N PHE A 115 -9.16 12.14 -11.57
CA PHE A 115 -8.81 11.50 -10.31
C PHE A 115 -9.89 11.65 -9.23
N ASP A 116 -10.82 12.59 -9.37
CA ASP A 116 -11.69 13.05 -8.27
C ASP A 116 -12.50 11.91 -7.68
N GLN A 117 -13.04 11.03 -8.53
CA GLN A 117 -13.79 9.86 -8.07
C GLN A 117 -12.94 8.90 -7.21
N TYR A 118 -11.66 8.72 -7.57
CA TYR A 118 -10.74 7.83 -6.86
C TYR A 118 -10.28 8.46 -5.55
N MET A 119 -9.94 9.75 -5.58
CA MET A 119 -9.53 10.51 -4.40
C MET A 119 -10.66 10.61 -3.38
N LYS A 120 -11.89 10.90 -3.83
CA LYS A 120 -13.06 10.95 -2.96
C LYS A 120 -13.29 9.65 -2.19
N LYS A 121 -13.06 8.49 -2.83
CA LYS A 121 -13.16 7.19 -2.14
C LYS A 121 -12.14 7.08 -1.00
N TYR A 122 -10.91 7.55 -1.20
CA TYR A 122 -9.89 7.57 -0.15
C TYR A 122 -10.22 8.59 0.94
N ASP A 123 -10.68 9.79 0.59
CA ASP A 123 -11.10 10.82 1.55
C ASP A 123 -12.21 10.31 2.49
N GLU A 124 -13.12 9.50 1.95
CA GLU A 124 -14.22 8.92 2.71
C GLU A 124 -13.82 7.66 3.51
N HIS A 125 -12.69 7.03 3.18
CA HIS A 125 -12.23 5.79 3.77
C HIS A 125 -11.92 5.94 5.26
N GLN A 126 -12.26 4.93 6.06
CA GLN A 126 -12.11 4.99 7.52
C GLN A 126 -10.65 5.13 7.95
N ILE A 127 -9.71 4.52 7.21
CA ILE A 127 -8.27 4.61 7.50
C ILE A 127 -7.76 6.05 7.53
N GLU A 128 -8.28 6.94 6.67
CA GLU A 128 -7.86 8.34 6.61
C GLU A 128 -8.44 9.14 7.78
N LYS A 129 -9.71 8.89 8.12
CA LYS A 129 -10.37 9.54 9.28
C LYS A 129 -9.64 9.20 10.58
N VAL A 130 -9.36 7.92 10.80
CA VAL A 130 -8.62 7.43 11.97
C VAL A 130 -7.18 7.90 11.92
N GLY A 131 -6.52 7.77 10.77
CA GLY A 131 -5.14 8.16 10.56
C GLY A 131 -4.87 9.62 10.88
N LYS A 132 -5.78 10.53 10.49
CA LYS A 132 -5.67 11.95 10.86
C LYS A 132 -5.64 12.15 12.37
N GLN A 133 -6.47 11.44 13.13
CA GLN A 133 -6.48 11.52 14.59
C GLN A 133 -5.21 10.92 15.19
N MET A 134 -4.78 9.76 14.70
CA MET A 134 -3.56 9.08 15.15
C MET A 134 -2.32 9.93 14.92
N ARG A 135 -2.15 10.48 13.71
CA ARG A 135 -1.01 11.36 13.38
C ARG A 135 -0.95 12.58 14.28
N LYS A 136 -2.10 13.22 14.57
CA LYS A 136 -2.18 14.35 15.51
C LYS A 136 -1.76 13.98 16.94
N MET A 137 -2.06 12.76 17.40
CA MET A 137 -1.63 12.31 18.72
C MET A 137 -0.14 11.97 18.78
N MET A 138 0.40 11.36 17.72
CA MET A 138 1.81 10.93 17.63
C MET A 138 2.75 12.11 17.37
N TRP A 139 2.32 13.06 16.54
CA TRP A 139 3.08 14.23 16.13
C TRP A 139 2.24 15.51 16.35
N PRO A 140 2.04 15.95 17.61
CA PRO A 140 1.17 17.09 17.91
C PRO A 140 1.58 18.41 17.26
N ASP A 141 2.86 18.54 16.93
CA ASP A 141 3.44 19.73 16.31
C ASP A 141 3.52 19.64 14.77
N SER A 142 3.04 18.54 14.15
CA SER A 142 2.99 18.45 12.69
C SER A 142 1.92 19.36 12.12
N THR A 143 2.23 20.08 11.04
CA THR A 143 1.34 21.06 10.40
C THR A 143 0.29 20.46 9.46
N GLU A 144 0.03 19.14 9.54
CA GLU A 144 -0.98 18.42 8.76
C GLU A 144 -2.30 18.20 9.52
#